data_AF-A0A9C9N0E0-F1
#
_entry.id   AF-A0A9C9N0E0-F1
#
_cell.length_a   1.000
_cell.length_b   1.000
_cell.length_c   1.000
_cell.angle_alpha   90.00
_cell.angle_beta   90.00
_cell.angle_gamma   90.00
#
_symmetry.space_group_name_H-M   'P 1'
#
loop_
_entity.id
_entity.type
_entity.pdbx_description
1 polymer ?
#
loop_
_entity_poly.entity_id
_entity_poly.type
_entity_poly.pdbx_seq_one_letter_code
_entity_poly.pdbx_strand_id
1 'polypeptide(L)'
;MQISPRKKRIMTEISQLLVPLYGRDNLKWDPEEKCEWIMFERFRLPPGWLNKRPDSPFYNTAYTPLLIEVPAGYPSVAPQNFYSEQQLQCGTDFINHYFDRPGTGTSANKYTSKGWAWLCIHVNAWDYKTNVAKGDNLLTVCRLIFDILSDKRNARRNFYS
;
A
#
# COMPACT_ATOMS: atom_id res chain seq x y z
N MET A 1 -13.06 -22.51 -17.57
CA MET A 1 -11.76 -21.82 -17.36
C MET A 1 -11.30 -22.15 -15.94
N GLN A 2 -10.14 -22.79 -15.77
CA GLN A 2 -9.65 -23.22 -14.46
C GLN A 2 -8.96 -22.02 -13.78
N ILE A 3 -9.49 -21.58 -12.63
CA ILE A 3 -8.88 -20.48 -11.86
C ILE A 3 -7.51 -20.93 -11.36
N SER A 4 -6.46 -20.15 -11.64
CA SER A 4 -5.10 -20.47 -11.19
C SER A 4 -5.03 -20.53 -9.65
N PRO A 5 -4.17 -21.38 -9.05
CA PRO A 5 -4.01 -21.43 -7.59
C PRO A 5 -3.68 -20.06 -6.98
N ARG A 6 -2.88 -19.24 -7.67
CA ARG A 6 -2.55 -17.87 -7.27
C ARG A 6 -3.80 -16.97 -7.27
N LYS A 7 -4.59 -16.98 -8.34
CA LYS A 7 -5.84 -16.19 -8.39
C LYS A 7 -6.80 -16.64 -7.30
N LYS A 8 -6.97 -17.95 -7.10
CA LYS A 8 -7.79 -18.49 -6.01
C LYS A 8 -7.33 -17.96 -4.66
N ARG A 9 -6.02 -18.00 -4.39
CA ARG A 9 -5.41 -17.48 -3.16
C ARG A 9 -5.72 -15.99 -2.94
N ILE A 10 -5.48 -15.16 -3.95
CA ILE A 10 -5.72 -13.71 -3.88
C ILE A 10 -7.20 -13.42 -3.63
N MET A 11 -8.10 -14.06 -4.37
CA MET A 11 -9.54 -13.87 -4.22
C MET A 11 -10.04 -14.32 -2.84
N THR A 12 -9.48 -15.40 -2.29
CA THR A 12 -9.76 -15.82 -0.90
C THR A 12 -9.34 -14.74 0.09
N GLU A 13 -8.14 -14.18 -0.01
CA GLU A 13 -7.70 -13.12 0.90
C GLU A 13 -8.53 -11.84 0.76
N ILE A 14 -8.86 -11.44 -0.48
CA ILE A 14 -9.74 -10.28 -0.72
C ILE A 14 -11.09 -10.51 -0.05
N SER A 15 -11.77 -11.63 -0.36
CA SER A 15 -13.13 -11.88 0.11
C SER A 15 -13.22 -12.16 1.61
N GLN A 16 -12.24 -12.87 2.19
CA GLN A 16 -12.31 -13.31 3.59
C GLN A 16 -11.56 -12.40 4.57
N LEU A 17 -10.56 -11.63 4.11
CA LEU A 17 -9.73 -10.80 4.99
C LEU A 17 -9.93 -9.31 4.72
N LEU A 18 -9.89 -8.89 3.45
CA LEU A 18 -9.91 -7.45 3.13
C LEU A 18 -11.34 -6.88 3.09
N VAL A 19 -12.27 -7.52 2.39
CA VAL A 19 -13.66 -7.06 2.25
C VAL A 19 -14.34 -6.88 3.62
N PRO A 20 -14.21 -7.79 4.61
CA PRO A 20 -14.82 -7.59 5.91
C PRO A 20 -14.28 -6.38 6.69
N LEU A 21 -13.03 -5.97 6.44
CA LEU A 21 -12.38 -4.88 7.18
C LEU A 21 -12.47 -3.53 6.46
N TYR A 22 -12.39 -3.53 5.14
CA TYR A 22 -12.30 -2.31 4.33
C TYR A 22 -13.57 -2.02 3.52
N GLY A 23 -14.49 -2.99 3.43
CA GLY A 23 -15.69 -2.90 2.61
C GLY A 23 -15.43 -3.26 1.14
N ARG A 24 -16.39 -3.91 0.49
CA ARG A 24 -16.28 -4.31 -0.92
C ARG A 24 -16.14 -3.11 -1.85
N ASP A 25 -16.91 -2.05 -1.61
CA ASP A 25 -16.95 -0.87 -2.48
C ASP A 25 -15.67 -0.04 -2.41
N ASN A 26 -14.87 -0.22 -1.35
CA ASN A 26 -13.58 0.44 -1.17
C ASN A 26 -12.44 -0.27 -1.92
N LEU A 27 -12.68 -1.47 -2.45
CA LEU A 27 -11.66 -2.33 -3.03
C LEU A 27 -11.84 -2.43 -4.54
N LYS A 28 -10.76 -2.15 -5.25
CA LYS A 28 -10.60 -2.44 -6.67
C LYS A 28 -9.42 -3.39 -6.83
N TRP A 29 -9.47 -4.24 -7.84
CA TRP A 29 -8.35 -5.10 -8.18
C TRP A 29 -8.38 -5.36 -9.67
N ASP A 30 -7.25 -5.83 -10.18
CA ASP A 30 -7.11 -6.19 -11.58
C ASP A 30 -8.24 -7.15 -12.02
N PRO A 31 -9.11 -6.72 -12.97
CA PRO A 31 -10.22 -7.55 -13.45
C PRO A 31 -9.74 -8.72 -14.31
N GLU A 32 -8.48 -8.70 -14.77
CA GLU A 32 -7.91 -9.76 -15.59
C GLU A 32 -7.62 -11.04 -14.78
N GLU A 33 -7.33 -12.12 -15.51
CA GLU A 33 -6.96 -13.42 -14.91
C GLU A 33 -5.67 -13.37 -14.07
N LYS A 34 -4.86 -12.32 -14.26
CA LYS A 34 -3.53 -12.22 -13.66
C LYS A 34 -3.52 -11.57 -12.29
N CYS A 35 -4.57 -10.90 -11.83
CA CYS A 35 -4.63 -10.28 -10.50
C CYS A 35 -3.32 -9.57 -10.12
N GLU A 36 -2.84 -8.66 -10.97
CA GLU A 36 -1.51 -8.03 -10.83
C GLU A 36 -1.46 -6.92 -9.78
N TRP A 37 -2.62 -6.39 -9.39
CA TRP A 37 -2.70 -5.32 -8.40
C TRP A 37 -4.02 -5.33 -7.64
N ILE A 38 -3.99 -4.72 -6.46
CA ILE A 38 -5.15 -4.42 -5.62
C ILE A 38 -5.03 -2.97 -5.16
N MET A 39 -6.14 -2.26 -5.14
CA MET A 39 -6.24 -0.87 -4.75
C MET A 39 -7.35 -0.68 -3.71
N PHE A 40 -7.02 0.04 -2.66
CA PHE A 40 -7.96 0.59 -1.70
C PHE A 40 -8.24 2.03 -2.14
N GLU A 41 -9.50 2.38 -2.36
CA GLU A 41 -9.85 3.75 -2.76
C GLU A 41 -9.69 4.71 -1.58
N ARG A 42 -9.96 4.23 -0.37
CA ARG A 42 -9.91 4.95 0.89
C ARG A 42 -9.16 4.11 1.93
N PHE A 43 -7.85 4.31 1.99
CA PHE A 43 -6.99 3.78 3.05
C PHE A 43 -6.79 4.85 4.13
N ARG A 44 -7.00 4.47 5.40
CA ARG A 44 -6.86 5.39 6.52
C ARG A 44 -5.39 5.58 6.87
N LEU A 45 -4.97 6.83 6.91
CA LEU A 45 -3.64 7.20 7.36
C LEU A 45 -3.57 7.25 8.90
N PRO A 46 -2.39 7.02 9.50
CA PRO A 46 -2.20 7.17 10.94
C PRO A 46 -2.47 8.59 11.45
N PRO A 47 -2.74 8.79 12.76
CA PRO A 47 -2.96 10.12 13.32
C PRO A 47 -1.81 11.10 13.01
N GLY A 48 -2.16 12.33 12.62
CA GLY A 48 -1.21 13.38 12.24
C GLY A 48 -0.97 13.48 10.73
N TRP A 49 -1.32 12.44 9.98
CA TRP A 49 -1.28 12.46 8.52
C TRP A 49 -2.47 13.18 7.91
N LEU A 50 -2.18 13.99 6.90
CA LEU A 50 -3.16 14.64 6.02
C LEU A 50 -2.72 14.48 4.57
N ASN A 51 -3.69 14.25 3.71
CA ASN A 51 -3.50 14.35 2.28
C ASN A 51 -3.56 15.83 1.86
N LYS A 52 -2.50 16.35 1.25
CA LYS A 52 -2.38 17.76 0.84
C LYS A 52 -2.41 17.95 -0.66
N ARG A 53 -2.70 16.91 -1.42
CA ARG A 53 -2.86 17.00 -2.86
C ARG A 53 -4.16 17.75 -3.20
N PRO A 54 -4.11 18.95 -3.83
CA PRO A 54 -5.28 19.79 -4.02
C PRO A 54 -6.36 19.18 -4.92
N ASP A 55 -5.98 18.36 -5.90
CA ASP A 55 -6.88 17.67 -6.83
C ASP A 55 -7.40 16.33 -6.29
N SER A 56 -7.00 15.93 -5.08
CA SER A 56 -7.47 14.70 -4.46
C SER A 56 -8.86 14.89 -3.85
N PRO A 57 -9.79 13.92 -3.99
CA PRO A 57 -11.05 13.90 -3.24
C PRO A 57 -10.84 13.77 -1.72
N PHE A 58 -9.61 13.48 -1.27
CA PHE A 58 -9.24 13.33 0.13
C PHE A 58 -8.45 14.52 0.68
N TYR A 59 -8.38 15.65 -0.04
CA TYR A 59 -7.67 16.85 0.40
C TYR A 59 -8.06 17.26 1.84
N ASN A 60 -7.05 17.52 2.67
CA ASN A 60 -7.15 17.81 4.10
C ASN A 60 -7.84 16.73 4.96
N THR A 61 -7.81 15.47 4.52
CA THR A 61 -8.29 14.33 5.32
C THR A 61 -7.18 13.32 5.61
N ALA A 62 -7.41 12.45 6.59
CA ALA A 62 -6.52 11.34 6.94
C ALA A 62 -6.76 10.10 6.05
N TYR A 63 -6.99 10.31 4.75
CA TYR A 63 -7.25 9.23 3.79
C TYR A 63 -6.42 9.41 2.51
N THR A 64 -6.06 8.28 1.91
CA THR A 64 -5.39 8.23 0.61
C THR A 64 -5.77 6.93 -0.10
N PRO A 65 -5.77 6.87 -1.43
CA PRO A 65 -5.74 5.61 -2.15
C PRO A 65 -4.44 4.84 -1.83
N LEU A 66 -4.54 3.53 -1.70
CA LEU A 66 -3.38 2.65 -1.54
C LEU A 66 -3.38 1.60 -2.65
N LEU A 67 -2.32 1.53 -3.43
CA LEU A 67 -2.09 0.55 -4.48
C LEU A 67 -1.01 -0.44 -4.05
N ILE A 68 -1.31 -1.73 -4.19
CA ILE A 68 -0.39 -2.84 -3.94
C ILE A 68 -0.25 -3.62 -5.24
N GLU A 69 0.97 -3.72 -5.78
CA GLU A 69 1.23 -4.67 -6.86
C GLU A 69 1.49 -6.05 -6.28
N VAL A 70 0.83 -7.06 -6.85
CA VAL A 70 0.90 -8.44 -6.40
C VAL A 70 1.83 -9.20 -7.35
N PRO A 71 2.98 -9.70 -6.89
CA PRO A 71 3.97 -10.33 -7.77
C PRO A 71 3.43 -11.63 -8.37
N ALA A 72 3.99 -12.03 -9.52
CA ALA A 72 3.61 -13.28 -10.19
C ALA A 72 3.84 -14.53 -9.30
N GLY A 73 4.84 -14.48 -8.41
CA GLY A 73 5.15 -15.55 -7.46
C GLY A 73 4.29 -15.59 -6.18
N TYR A 74 3.29 -14.72 -6.05
CA TYR A 74 2.40 -14.72 -4.88
C TYR A 74 1.63 -16.05 -4.74
N PRO A 75 1.47 -16.63 -3.53
CA PRO A 75 1.84 -16.10 -2.22
C PRO A 75 3.27 -16.46 -1.78
N SER A 76 4.04 -17.21 -2.55
CA SER A 76 5.40 -17.60 -2.16
C SER A 76 6.38 -16.42 -2.12
N VAL A 77 6.09 -15.36 -2.88
CA VAL A 77 6.84 -14.11 -2.93
C VAL A 77 5.98 -12.98 -2.38
N ALA A 78 6.52 -12.22 -1.41
CA ALA A 78 5.85 -11.05 -0.85
C ALA A 78 5.70 -9.91 -1.87
N PRO A 79 4.60 -9.14 -1.83
CA PRO A 79 4.55 -7.84 -2.46
C PRO A 79 5.68 -6.92 -1.98
N GLN A 80 6.22 -6.09 -2.89
CA GLN A 80 7.31 -5.14 -2.59
C GLN A 80 7.03 -3.73 -3.13
N ASN A 81 6.00 -3.58 -3.96
CA ASN A 81 5.69 -2.34 -4.64
C ASN A 81 4.35 -1.81 -4.12
N PHE A 82 4.45 -0.75 -3.32
CA PHE A 82 3.32 -0.12 -2.65
C PHE A 82 3.29 1.36 -3.00
N TYR A 83 2.12 1.90 -3.29
CA TYR A 83 1.99 3.28 -3.70
C TYR A 83 0.83 3.94 -3.00
N SER A 84 1.02 5.20 -2.64
CA SER A 84 -0.03 6.08 -2.14
C SER A 84 -0.05 7.35 -2.97
N GLU A 85 -1.01 8.22 -2.72
CA GLU A 85 -1.05 9.50 -3.41
C GLU A 85 0.17 10.38 -3.07
N GLN A 86 0.57 11.26 -3.98
CA GLN A 86 1.59 12.29 -3.72
C GLN A 86 1.09 13.33 -2.72
N GLN A 87 2.02 14.11 -2.15
CA GLN A 87 1.73 15.22 -1.23
C GLN A 87 0.99 14.79 0.05
N LEU A 88 1.30 13.61 0.59
CA LEU A 88 0.92 13.28 1.96
C LEU A 88 1.86 14.01 2.93
N GLN A 89 1.30 14.54 4.03
CA GLN A 89 2.04 15.30 5.02
C GLN A 89 1.71 14.81 6.43
N CYS A 90 2.73 14.67 7.28
CA CYS A 90 2.56 14.47 8.72
C CYS A 90 3.37 15.52 9.48
N GLY A 91 2.69 16.54 10.01
CA GLY A 91 3.36 17.68 10.63
C GLY A 91 4.26 18.44 9.63
N THR A 92 5.47 18.81 10.04
CA THR A 92 6.47 19.44 9.15
C THR A 92 7.50 18.44 8.62
N ASP A 93 7.32 17.15 8.92
CA ASP A 93 8.35 16.14 8.74
C ASP A 93 8.25 15.46 7.36
N PHE A 94 9.39 15.09 6.80
CA PHE A 94 9.49 14.27 5.58
C PHE A 94 9.63 12.79 5.96
N ILE A 95 8.91 11.85 5.32
CA ILE A 95 9.17 10.42 5.58
C ILE A 95 10.36 9.93 4.76
N ASN A 96 11.26 9.16 5.37
CA ASN A 96 12.34 8.47 4.67
C ASN A 96 11.87 7.41 3.65
N HIS A 97 10.67 6.86 3.81
CA HIS A 97 10.12 5.78 2.99
C HIS A 97 9.02 6.23 2.02
N TYR A 98 8.88 7.54 1.78
CA TYR A 98 7.86 8.12 0.91
C TYR A 98 8.51 8.94 -0.19
N PHE A 99 8.36 8.47 -1.43
CA PHE A 99 9.03 9.04 -2.59
C PHE A 99 8.00 9.59 -3.57
N ASP A 100 7.71 10.89 -3.42
CA ASP A 100 6.68 11.63 -4.16
C ASP A 100 7.21 12.44 -5.35
N ARG A 101 8.52 12.35 -5.63
CA ARG A 101 9.18 13.10 -6.71
C ARG A 101 9.96 12.16 -7.64
N PRO A 102 10.08 12.50 -8.93
CA PRO A 102 10.94 11.74 -9.84
C PRO A 102 12.39 11.78 -9.34
N GLY A 103 13.06 10.62 -9.33
CA GLY A 103 14.48 10.52 -8.97
C GLY A 103 14.79 10.63 -7.47
N THR A 104 13.79 10.77 -6.60
CA THR A 104 13.96 10.54 -5.17
C THR A 104 13.73 9.05 -4.92
N GLY A 105 14.80 8.31 -4.58
CA GLY A 105 14.76 6.85 -4.38
C GLY A 105 15.79 6.09 -5.24
N THR A 106 15.99 4.80 -4.95
CA THR A 106 16.92 3.92 -5.69
C THR A 106 16.33 3.34 -6.97
N SER A 107 15.03 3.52 -7.21
CA SER A 107 14.33 3.03 -8.39
C SER A 107 13.35 4.08 -8.94
N ALA A 108 13.12 4.05 -10.26
CA ALA A 108 12.16 4.94 -10.90
C ALA A 108 10.73 4.46 -10.63
N ASN A 109 9.99 5.19 -9.81
CA ASN A 109 8.55 4.97 -9.64
C ASN A 109 7.82 5.28 -10.97
N LYS A 110 7.33 4.23 -11.63
CA LYS A 110 6.62 4.30 -12.93
C LYS A 110 5.27 5.02 -12.87
N TYR A 111 4.73 5.28 -11.68
CA TYR A 111 3.46 5.97 -11.47
C TYR A 111 3.62 7.43 -11.01
N THR A 112 4.86 7.93 -10.90
CA THR A 112 5.13 9.31 -10.44
C THR A 112 4.39 10.36 -11.27
N SER A 113 4.38 10.22 -12.60
CA SER A 113 3.67 11.14 -13.50
C SER A 113 2.15 11.08 -13.37
N LYS A 114 1.61 10.08 -12.68
CA LYS A 114 0.18 9.87 -12.42
C LYS A 114 -0.24 10.32 -11.01
N GLY A 115 0.65 11.02 -10.28
CA GLY A 115 0.35 11.53 -8.94
C GLY A 115 0.51 10.48 -7.83
N TRP A 116 1.24 9.39 -8.08
CA TRP A 116 1.53 8.37 -7.08
C TRP A 116 2.93 8.51 -6.51
N ALA A 117 3.04 8.38 -5.20
CA ALA A 117 4.29 8.27 -4.46
C ALA A 117 4.58 6.80 -4.15
N TRP A 118 5.85 6.40 -4.25
CA TRP A 118 6.28 5.05 -3.89
C TRP A 118 6.56 4.97 -2.39
N LEU A 119 5.98 3.97 -1.74
CA LEU A 119 6.29 3.61 -0.36
C LEU A 119 7.40 2.56 -0.39
N CYS A 120 8.64 2.99 -0.12
CA CYS A 120 9.81 2.11 -0.16
C CYS A 120 9.88 1.24 1.09
N ILE A 121 9.06 0.19 1.10
CA ILE A 121 8.94 -0.78 2.18
C ILE A 121 9.45 -2.10 1.65
N HIS A 122 10.46 -2.65 2.30
CA HIS A 122 11.04 -3.95 1.93
C HIS A 122 10.58 -5.02 2.92
N VAL A 123 9.84 -6.01 2.40
CA VAL A 123 9.41 -7.17 3.19
C VAL A 123 10.52 -8.21 3.14
N ASN A 124 11.34 -8.26 4.20
CA ASN A 124 12.52 -9.13 4.29
C ASN A 124 12.20 -10.53 4.81
N ALA A 125 11.17 -10.67 5.64
CA ALA A 125 10.67 -11.94 6.16
C ALA A 125 9.22 -12.11 5.71
N TRP A 126 8.93 -13.25 5.08
CA TRP A 126 7.60 -13.56 4.56
C TRP A 126 7.34 -15.05 4.71
N ASP A 127 6.29 -15.40 5.45
CA ASP A 127 5.92 -16.78 5.72
C ASP A 127 4.47 -17.05 5.30
N TYR A 128 4.28 -17.42 4.04
CA TYR A 128 2.98 -17.81 3.54
C TYR A 128 2.60 -19.22 4.03
N LYS A 129 1.35 -19.38 4.45
CA LYS A 129 0.77 -20.69 4.79
C LYS A 129 -0.40 -21.02 3.89
N THR A 130 -0.70 -22.31 3.72
CA THR A 130 -1.90 -22.76 2.99
C THR A 130 -3.19 -22.22 3.61
N ASN A 131 -3.26 -22.19 4.95
CA ASN A 131 -4.31 -21.49 5.67
C ASN A 131 -3.98 -20.00 5.71
N VAL A 132 -4.76 -19.19 5.00
CA VAL A 132 -4.55 -17.74 4.85
C VAL A 132 -4.53 -16.98 6.17
N ALA A 133 -5.21 -17.48 7.20
CA ALA A 133 -5.26 -16.83 8.52
C ALA A 133 -4.03 -17.12 9.41
N LYS A 134 -3.17 -18.07 9.01
CA LYS A 134 -2.02 -18.52 9.81
C LYS A 134 -0.66 -18.09 9.28
N GLY A 135 -0.62 -17.37 8.15
CA GLY A 135 0.62 -16.89 7.55
C GLY A 135 0.46 -15.48 7.02
N ASP A 136 1.55 -14.96 6.47
CA ASP A 136 1.56 -13.63 5.86
C ASP A 136 0.69 -13.59 4.60
N ASN A 137 -0.01 -12.47 4.47
CA ASN A 137 -1.03 -12.25 3.47
C ASN A 137 -1.19 -10.74 3.18
N LEU A 138 -2.09 -10.37 2.28
CA LEU A 138 -2.34 -8.97 1.91
C LEU A 138 -2.82 -8.10 3.08
N LEU A 139 -3.53 -8.67 4.07
CA LEU A 139 -3.90 -7.93 5.27
C LEU A 139 -2.67 -7.64 6.16
N THR A 140 -1.72 -8.57 6.26
CA THR A 140 -0.43 -8.31 6.93
C THR A 140 0.29 -7.15 6.27
N VAL A 141 0.32 -7.09 4.93
CA VAL A 141 0.91 -5.97 4.18
C VAL A 141 0.23 -4.64 4.53
N CYS A 142 -1.10 -4.59 4.58
CA CYS A 142 -1.83 -3.38 4.94
C CYS A 142 -1.45 -2.88 6.35
N ARG A 143 -1.33 -3.80 7.31
CA ARG A 143 -0.91 -3.48 8.68
C ARG A 143 0.53 -2.98 8.72
N LEU A 144 1.44 -3.65 8.02
CA LEU A 144 2.84 -3.22 7.90
C LEU A 144 2.96 -1.79 7.36
N ILE A 145 2.20 -1.46 6.31
CA ILE A 145 2.19 -0.10 5.74
C ILE A 145 1.70 0.91 6.77
N PHE A 146 0.60 0.61 7.47
CA PHE A 146 0.07 1.48 8.51
C PHE A 146 1.09 1.69 9.65
N ASP A 147 1.75 0.63 10.10
CA ASP A 147 2.73 0.66 11.19
C ASP A 147 3.97 1.48 10.80
N ILE A 148 4.49 1.31 9.58
CA ILE A 148 5.63 2.08 9.06
C ILE A 148 5.30 3.57 8.96
N LEU A 149 4.10 3.92 8.50
CA LEU A 149 3.62 5.30 8.45
C LEU A 149 3.34 5.87 9.85
N SER A 150 3.06 5.02 10.84
CA SER A 150 2.83 5.42 12.24
C SER A 150 4.12 5.66 13.00
N ASP A 151 5.23 5.03 12.58
CA ASP A 151 6.52 5.17 13.25
C ASP A 151 7.10 6.57 13.05
N LYS A 152 7.03 7.38 14.10
CA LYS A 152 7.56 8.75 14.13
C LYS A 152 9.07 8.84 13.92
N ARG A 153 9.82 7.73 14.00
CA ARG A 153 11.25 7.68 13.65
C ARG A 153 11.47 7.69 12.14
N ASN A 154 10.46 7.30 11.35
CA ASN A 154 10.49 7.38 9.90
C ASN A 154 10.20 8.80 9.39
N ALA A 155 9.66 9.67 10.24
CA ALA A 155 9.50 11.09 10.01
C ALA A 155 10.81 11.82 10.36
N ARG A 156 11.48 12.42 9.37
CA ARG A 156 12.61 13.33 9.59
C ARG A 156 12.09 14.56 10.31
N ARG A 157 12.39 14.67 11.60
CA ARG A 157 12.24 15.92 12.35
C ARG A 157 13.05 17.00 11.69
N ASN A 158 12.38 18.03 11.17
CA ASN A 158 13.06 19.27 10.82
C ASN A 158 13.48 19.98 12.11
N PHE A 159 14.73 19.79 12.54
CA PHE A 159 15.36 20.70 13.50
C PHE A 159 15.75 21.95 12.73
N TYR A 160 14.85 22.93 12.65
CA TYR A 160 15.28 24.30 12.44
C TYR A 160 15.64 24.87 13.81
N SER A 161 16.94 25.05 14.06
CA SER A 161 17.48 25.92 15.10
C SER A 161 17.45 27.36 14.65
#